data_AF-A0A419J0D1-F1
#
_entry.id   AF-A0A419J0D1-F1
#
_cell.length_a   1.000
_cell.length_b   1.000
_cell.length_c   1.000
_cell.angle_alpha   90.00
_cell.angle_beta   90.00
_cell.angle_gamma   90.00
#
_symmetry.space_group_name_H-M   'P 1'
#
loop_
_entity.id
_entity.type
_entity.pdbx_description
1 polymer ?
#
loop_
_entity_poly.entity_id
_entity_poly.type
_entity_poly.pdbx_seq_one_letter_code
_entity_poly.pdbx_strand_id
1 'polypeptide(L)'
;MMRKVLMCCTVLVLLLTLSGLAHATVDLYVDSAPNVFGSPNWAPWWSQTKSDIVGGSMTNLRTATYPGTNIVDPYDFIVYSTGDLGKRLHFAYWLPGESISNLSTGLFEVKWSVDWDGETCTTDAGGNWIPDASNSGWVQPTRWEAYDDGTNAGVIGSMGFAYWASDNDALPNGTDGNPYNETNQADIDALRSATLASQTFIKGEVRYRTATTEEWQNTSLQVNVVPEPVSSALFLVGAATLGFRRFRKNIKG
;
A
#
# COMPACT_ATOMS: atom_id res chain seq x y z
N MET A 1 -61.54 -6.36 -17.51
CA MET A 1 -60.28 -7.14 -17.57
C MET A 1 -59.05 -6.33 -18.01
N MET A 2 -59.17 -5.23 -18.78
CA MET A 2 -58.01 -4.47 -19.29
C MET A 2 -57.17 -3.67 -18.26
N ARG A 3 -57.70 -3.36 -17.07
CA ARG A 3 -56.96 -2.57 -16.06
C ARG A 3 -55.81 -3.31 -15.36
N LYS A 4 -55.80 -4.65 -15.36
CA LYS A 4 -54.73 -5.44 -14.72
C LYS A 4 -53.48 -5.61 -15.59
N VAL A 5 -53.62 -5.50 -16.92
CA VAL A 5 -52.50 -5.64 -17.86
C VAL A 5 -51.66 -4.37 -17.91
N LEU A 6 -52.28 -3.20 -17.81
CA LEU A 6 -51.58 -1.91 -17.88
C LEU A 6 -50.68 -1.65 -16.65
N MET A 7 -51.02 -2.22 -15.49
CA MET A 7 -50.27 -2.04 -14.24
C MET A 7 -49.04 -2.97 -14.13
N CYS A 8 -49.03 -4.12 -14.84
CA CYS A 8 -47.86 -5.00 -14.91
C CYS A 8 -46.74 -4.42 -15.79
N CYS A 9 -47.07 -3.70 -16.88
CA CYS A 9 -46.06 -3.09 -17.74
C CYS A 9 -45.32 -1.92 -17.07
N THR A 10 -45.97 -1.16 -16.18
CA THR A 10 -45.33 -0.02 -15.49
C THR A 10 -44.35 -0.46 -14.40
N VAL A 11 -44.61 -1.59 -13.72
CA VAL A 11 -43.69 -2.15 -12.71
C VAL A 11 -42.45 -2.76 -13.37
N LEU A 12 -42.59 -3.36 -14.56
CA LEU A 12 -41.46 -3.93 -15.30
C LEU A 12 -40.51 -2.85 -15.82
N VAL A 13 -41.03 -1.71 -16.29
CA VAL A 13 -40.21 -0.58 -16.75
C VAL A 13 -39.48 0.11 -15.59
N LEU A 14 -40.08 0.18 -14.40
CA LEU A 14 -39.43 0.76 -13.21
C LEU A 14 -38.30 -0.12 -12.64
N LEU A 15 -38.41 -1.44 -12.78
CA LEU A 15 -37.36 -2.41 -12.41
C LEU A 15 -36.19 -2.43 -13.41
N LEU A 16 -36.44 -2.12 -14.68
CA LEU A 16 -35.40 -1.99 -15.72
C LEU A 16 -34.62 -0.66 -15.66
N THR A 17 -35.12 0.35 -14.94
CA THR A 17 -34.40 1.62 -14.74
C THR A 17 -33.56 1.66 -13.47
N LEU A 18 -33.63 0.63 -12.61
CA LEU A 18 -32.80 0.51 -11.39
C LEU A 18 -31.54 -0.34 -11.59
N SER A 19 -31.30 -0.89 -12.77
CA SER A 19 -29.96 -1.30 -13.19
C SER A 19 -29.17 -0.06 -13.60
N GLY A 20 -29.03 0.89 -12.67
CA GLY A 20 -28.02 1.92 -12.79
C GLY A 20 -26.69 1.21 -13.01
N LEU A 21 -25.93 1.66 -14.00
CA LEU A 21 -24.56 1.21 -14.21
C LEU A 21 -23.84 1.42 -12.88
N ALA A 22 -23.67 0.35 -12.10
CA ALA A 22 -22.84 0.40 -10.92
C ALA A 22 -21.44 0.72 -11.46
N HIS A 23 -20.99 1.94 -11.21
CA HIS A 23 -19.63 2.33 -11.56
C HIS A 23 -18.70 1.38 -10.81
N ALA A 24 -17.78 0.75 -11.53
CA ALA A 24 -16.76 -0.07 -10.91
C ALA A 24 -15.98 0.83 -9.94
N THR A 25 -16.09 0.56 -8.65
CA THR A 25 -15.24 1.17 -7.64
C THR A 25 -13.93 0.42 -7.60
N VAL A 26 -12.81 1.14 -7.58
CA VAL A 26 -11.50 0.53 -7.39
C VAL A 26 -11.25 0.40 -5.90
N ASP A 27 -11.07 -0.82 -5.43
CA ASP A 27 -10.63 -1.07 -4.06
C ASP A 27 -9.10 -1.07 -4.02
N LEU A 28 -8.52 -0.40 -3.02
CA LEU A 28 -7.06 -0.28 -2.85
C LEU A 28 -6.66 -0.75 -1.45
N TYR A 29 -5.69 -1.65 -1.40
CA TYR A 29 -5.14 -2.27 -0.20
C TYR A 29 -3.62 -2.10 -0.18
N VAL A 30 -3.01 -2.23 0.99
CA VAL A 30 -1.55 -2.18 1.15
C VAL A 30 -1.08 -3.30 2.06
N ASP A 31 0.06 -3.91 1.74
CA ASP A 31 0.71 -4.89 2.61
C ASP A 31 2.23 -4.87 2.42
N SER A 32 2.96 -5.41 3.39
CA SER A 32 4.42 -5.57 3.30
C SER A 32 4.76 -6.95 2.76
N ALA A 33 4.95 -7.04 1.45
CA ALA A 33 5.15 -8.29 0.74
C ALA A 33 6.60 -8.76 0.80
N PRO A 34 6.87 -10.08 0.73
CA PRO A 34 8.19 -10.59 0.39
C PRO A 34 8.69 -10.00 -0.93
N ASN A 35 10.01 -9.91 -1.14
CA ASN A 35 10.54 -9.39 -2.40
C ASN A 35 10.14 -10.26 -3.61
N VAL A 36 9.43 -9.68 -4.59
CA VAL A 36 9.02 -10.35 -5.83
C VAL A 36 10.20 -10.93 -6.63
N PHE A 37 11.39 -10.35 -6.48
CA PHE A 37 12.60 -10.79 -7.16
C PHE A 37 13.38 -11.76 -6.29
N GLY A 38 13.02 -13.05 -6.35
CA GLY A 38 13.82 -14.14 -5.78
C GLY A 38 13.30 -14.72 -4.46
N SER A 39 12.37 -14.05 -3.75
CA SER A 39 11.83 -14.61 -2.51
C SER A 39 10.90 -15.79 -2.81
N PRO A 40 11.12 -17.00 -2.23
CA PRO A 40 10.21 -18.12 -2.40
C PRO A 40 8.84 -17.89 -1.76
N ASN A 41 8.75 -16.91 -0.85
CA ASN A 41 7.51 -16.56 -0.14
C ASN A 41 6.60 -15.64 -0.96
N TRP A 42 7.08 -15.05 -2.06
CA TRP A 42 6.30 -14.13 -2.90
C TRP A 42 5.04 -14.78 -3.46
N ALA A 43 5.17 -15.94 -4.13
CA ALA A 43 4.04 -16.57 -4.82
C ALA A 43 2.94 -17.05 -3.84
N PRO A 44 3.26 -17.70 -2.71
CA PRO A 44 2.27 -18.01 -1.67
C PRO A 44 1.59 -16.75 -1.12
N TRP A 45 2.36 -15.69 -0.82
CA TRP A 45 1.81 -14.42 -0.33
C TRP A 45 0.84 -13.81 -1.36
N TRP A 46 1.23 -13.72 -2.64
CA TRP A 46 0.39 -13.11 -3.67
C TRP A 46 -0.89 -13.90 -3.92
N SER A 47 -0.82 -15.23 -3.90
CA SER A 47 -2.01 -16.08 -4.00
C SER A 47 -3.00 -15.83 -2.86
N GLN A 48 -2.50 -15.74 -1.61
CA GLN A 48 -3.34 -15.47 -0.45
C GLN A 48 -3.92 -14.05 -0.50
N THR A 49 -3.11 -13.04 -0.82
CA THR A 49 -3.54 -11.65 -0.95
C THR A 49 -4.68 -11.50 -1.95
N LYS A 50 -4.60 -12.14 -3.12
CA LYS A 50 -5.69 -12.12 -4.10
C LYS A 50 -6.98 -12.72 -3.54
N SER A 51 -6.88 -13.89 -2.89
CA SER A 51 -8.04 -14.54 -2.26
C SER A 51 -8.68 -13.67 -1.18
N ASP A 52 -7.87 -13.00 -0.36
CA ASP A 52 -8.37 -12.18 0.74
C ASP A 52 -9.02 -10.89 0.24
N ILE A 53 -8.45 -10.27 -0.79
CA ILE A 53 -9.01 -9.06 -1.42
C ILE A 53 -10.36 -9.39 -2.03
N VAL A 54 -10.43 -10.43 -2.88
CA VAL A 54 -11.66 -10.80 -3.57
C VAL A 54 -12.71 -11.33 -2.59
N GLY A 55 -12.30 -12.02 -1.54
CA GLY A 55 -13.17 -12.45 -0.44
C GLY A 55 -13.56 -11.36 0.55
N GLY A 56 -13.06 -10.11 0.39
CA GLY A 56 -13.37 -8.99 1.28
C GLY A 56 -12.81 -9.13 2.70
N SER A 57 -11.77 -9.94 2.89
CA SER A 57 -11.13 -10.22 4.20
C SER A 57 -9.72 -9.63 4.34
N MET A 58 -9.18 -9.01 3.28
CA MET A 58 -7.86 -8.39 3.31
C MET A 58 -7.78 -7.31 4.39
N THR A 59 -6.77 -7.42 5.24
CA THR A 59 -6.42 -6.42 6.26
C THR A 59 -5.17 -5.69 5.80
N ASN A 60 -5.21 -4.36 5.78
CA ASN A 60 -4.04 -3.56 5.42
C ASN A 60 -2.87 -3.85 6.37
N LEU A 61 -1.67 -3.91 5.81
CA LEU A 61 -0.40 -4.14 6.50
C LEU A 61 -0.35 -5.46 7.28
N ARG A 62 -1.14 -6.47 6.91
CA ARG A 62 -1.19 -7.79 7.57
C ARG A 62 0.19 -8.39 7.87
N THR A 63 1.15 -8.28 6.96
CA THR A 63 2.51 -8.86 7.10
C THR A 63 3.59 -7.81 7.44
N ALA A 64 3.18 -6.58 7.73
CA ALA A 64 4.05 -5.50 8.17
C ALA A 64 4.43 -5.62 9.66
N THR A 65 5.32 -4.75 10.11
CA THR A 65 5.74 -4.65 11.51
C THR A 65 4.59 -4.26 12.44
N TYR A 66 3.61 -3.50 11.93
CA TYR A 66 2.41 -3.07 12.68
C TYR A 66 1.11 -3.50 12.00
N PRO A 67 0.71 -4.79 12.10
CA PRO A 67 -0.44 -5.32 11.38
C PRO A 67 -1.77 -4.63 11.68
N GLY A 68 -2.57 -4.39 10.63
CA GLY A 68 -3.90 -3.80 10.75
C GLY A 68 -3.90 -2.29 11.04
N THR A 69 -2.74 -1.65 11.01
CA THR A 69 -2.61 -0.19 11.16
C THR A 69 -2.36 0.48 9.81
N ASN A 70 -2.17 1.80 9.83
CA ASN A 70 -1.62 2.56 8.69
C ASN A 70 -0.20 3.02 8.99
N ILE A 71 0.56 2.26 9.78
CA ILE A 71 1.94 2.57 10.17
C ILE A 71 2.86 1.50 9.60
N VAL A 72 3.94 1.95 8.97
CA VAL A 72 4.99 1.08 8.42
C VAL A 72 6.33 1.41 9.07
N ASP A 73 7.14 0.38 9.29
CA ASP A 73 8.56 0.53 9.59
C ASP A 73 9.34 0.49 8.26
N PRO A 74 10.45 1.22 8.06
CA PRO A 74 11.26 1.07 6.84
C PRO A 74 11.71 -0.37 6.54
N TYR A 75 11.85 -1.25 7.53
CA TYR A 75 12.07 -2.67 7.27
C TYR A 75 10.95 -3.33 6.45
N ASP A 76 9.74 -2.77 6.44
CA ASP A 76 8.61 -3.25 5.66
C ASP A 76 8.72 -2.92 4.16
N PHE A 77 9.68 -2.08 3.76
CA PHE A 77 9.92 -1.65 2.38
C PHE A 77 11.40 -1.41 2.04
N ILE A 78 12.32 -2.12 2.69
CA ILE A 78 13.72 -2.19 2.30
C ILE A 78 14.00 -3.58 1.70
N VAL A 79 14.63 -3.60 0.53
CA VAL A 79 15.13 -4.81 -0.15
C VAL A 79 16.64 -4.78 -0.28
N TYR A 80 17.23 -5.96 -0.45
CA TYR A 80 18.67 -6.18 -0.62
C TYR A 80 18.91 -7.52 -1.32
N SER A 81 20.16 -7.80 -1.74
CA SER A 81 20.46 -9.00 -2.56
C SER A 81 20.93 -10.22 -1.76
N THR A 82 21.06 -10.08 -0.44
CA THR A 82 21.54 -11.14 0.47
C THR A 82 20.38 -11.69 1.30
N GLY A 83 20.56 -12.88 1.88
CA GLY A 83 19.61 -13.44 2.86
C GLY A 83 18.18 -13.64 2.32
N ASP A 84 17.20 -13.09 3.04
CA ASP A 84 15.76 -13.23 2.74
C ASP A 84 15.23 -12.23 1.69
N LEU A 85 16.13 -11.34 1.21
CA LEU A 85 15.90 -10.31 0.21
C LEU A 85 15.00 -9.14 0.64
N GLY A 86 14.68 -9.04 1.93
CA GLY A 86 13.85 -7.98 2.49
C GLY A 86 12.39 -7.99 2.03
N LYS A 87 11.74 -6.83 2.16
CA LYS A 87 10.31 -6.65 1.88
C LYS A 87 10.03 -5.45 1.00
N ARG A 88 8.86 -5.44 0.38
CA ARG A 88 8.34 -4.34 -0.45
C ARG A 88 6.94 -3.98 0.00
N LEU A 89 6.63 -2.70 0.08
CA LEU A 89 5.23 -2.29 0.21
C LEU A 89 4.53 -2.50 -1.14
N HIS A 90 3.48 -3.30 -1.13
CA HIS A 90 2.63 -3.51 -2.30
C HIS A 90 1.27 -2.87 -2.08
N PHE A 91 0.91 -1.95 -2.96
CA PHE A 91 -0.45 -1.43 -3.08
C PHE A 91 -1.20 -2.28 -4.09
N ALA A 92 -2.10 -3.14 -3.59
CA ALA A 92 -2.89 -4.06 -4.40
C ALA A 92 -4.25 -3.43 -4.71
N TYR A 93 -4.65 -3.45 -5.97
CA TYR A 93 -5.91 -2.90 -6.44
C TYR A 93 -6.83 -4.00 -6.99
N TRP A 94 -8.14 -3.83 -6.79
CA TRP A 94 -9.18 -4.71 -7.28
C TRP A 94 -10.27 -3.92 -8.01
N LEU A 95 -10.60 -4.36 -9.22
CA LEU A 95 -11.65 -3.81 -10.06
C LEU A 95 -12.69 -4.90 -10.35
N PRO A 96 -13.73 -5.04 -9.51
CA PRO A 96 -14.76 -6.04 -9.71
C PRO A 96 -15.55 -5.77 -11.00
N GLY A 97 -15.83 -6.83 -11.75
CA GLY A 97 -16.57 -6.79 -13.00
C GLY A 97 -15.80 -6.24 -14.21
N GLU A 98 -14.57 -5.76 -14.02
CA GLU A 98 -13.76 -5.22 -15.12
C GLU A 98 -13.03 -6.29 -15.92
N SER A 99 -12.55 -5.89 -17.10
CA SER A 99 -11.70 -6.72 -17.95
C SER A 99 -10.40 -6.02 -18.32
N ILE A 100 -9.32 -6.79 -18.46
CA ILE A 100 -8.03 -6.26 -18.91
C ILE A 100 -8.16 -5.52 -20.24
N SER A 101 -8.98 -6.02 -21.16
CA SER A 101 -9.22 -5.38 -22.46
C SER A 101 -9.78 -3.97 -22.31
N ASN A 102 -10.73 -3.75 -21.40
CA ASN A 102 -11.28 -2.42 -21.16
C ASN A 102 -10.20 -1.48 -20.61
N LEU A 103 -9.51 -1.91 -19.55
CA LEU A 103 -8.55 -1.06 -18.84
C LEU A 103 -7.31 -0.72 -19.68
N SER A 104 -6.91 -1.60 -20.60
CA SER A 104 -5.74 -1.42 -21.48
C SER A 104 -5.87 -0.27 -22.48
N THR A 105 -7.03 0.37 -22.57
CA THR A 105 -7.31 1.50 -23.47
C THR A 105 -7.00 2.89 -22.87
N GLY A 106 -6.20 2.94 -21.81
CA GLY A 106 -5.88 4.21 -21.13
C GLY A 106 -6.97 4.68 -20.16
N LEU A 107 -7.71 3.72 -19.60
CA LEU A 107 -8.81 3.95 -18.65
C LEU A 107 -8.41 3.70 -17.20
N PHE A 108 -7.18 3.24 -16.95
CA PHE A 108 -6.69 2.97 -15.61
C PHE A 108 -5.20 3.25 -15.50
N GLU A 109 -4.81 4.00 -14.47
CA GLU A 109 -3.42 4.29 -14.17
C GLU A 109 -3.16 4.17 -12.67
N VAL A 110 -1.90 3.91 -12.36
CA VAL A 110 -1.40 3.78 -11.00
C VAL A 110 -0.25 4.74 -10.79
N LYS A 111 -0.03 5.15 -9.54
CA LYS A 111 1.21 5.76 -9.11
C LYS A 111 1.42 5.54 -7.61
N TRP A 112 2.64 5.74 -7.17
CA TRP A 112 2.94 5.92 -5.76
C TRP A 112 3.66 7.25 -5.58
N SER A 113 3.54 7.85 -4.40
CA SER A 113 4.33 9.00 -3.99
C SER A 113 4.78 8.85 -2.55
N VAL A 114 5.86 9.55 -2.22
CA VAL A 114 6.46 9.57 -0.89
C VAL A 114 6.72 11.00 -0.49
N ASP A 115 6.70 11.28 0.80
CA ASP A 115 7.33 12.48 1.32
C ASP A 115 8.83 12.22 1.55
N TRP A 116 9.66 13.19 1.21
CA TRP A 116 11.07 13.18 1.53
C TRP A 116 11.53 14.60 1.86
N ASP A 117 11.97 14.80 3.10
CA ASP A 117 12.39 16.08 3.66
C ASP A 117 11.33 17.20 3.49
N GLY A 118 10.05 16.84 3.55
CA GLY A 118 8.92 17.76 3.42
C GLY A 118 8.45 18.01 1.98
N GLU A 119 9.07 17.38 0.98
CA GLU A 119 8.63 17.43 -0.42
C GLU A 119 7.98 16.10 -0.82
N THR A 120 6.79 16.17 -1.42
CA THR A 120 6.14 14.97 -1.98
C THR A 120 6.67 14.70 -3.38
N CYS A 121 7.25 13.52 -3.57
CA CYS A 121 7.88 13.10 -4.81
C CYS A 121 7.28 11.79 -5.33
N THR A 122 7.36 11.60 -6.65
CA THR A 122 7.04 10.36 -7.36
C THR A 122 8.14 10.11 -8.40
N THR A 123 8.03 9.04 -9.20
CA THR A 123 8.94 8.77 -10.30
C THR A 123 8.29 9.01 -11.65
N ASP A 124 9.02 9.58 -12.60
CA ASP A 124 8.62 9.58 -14.00
C ASP A 124 8.74 8.17 -14.63
N ALA A 125 8.37 8.04 -15.92
CA ALA A 125 8.49 6.77 -16.65
C ALA A 125 9.94 6.28 -16.82
N GLY A 126 10.94 7.14 -16.61
CA GLY A 126 12.36 6.81 -16.62
C GLY A 126 12.91 6.41 -15.24
N GLY A 127 12.09 6.45 -14.19
CA GLY A 127 12.51 6.18 -12.82
C GLY A 127 13.18 7.38 -12.14
N ASN A 128 13.12 8.59 -12.71
CA ASN A 128 13.67 9.78 -12.08
C ASN A 128 12.69 10.34 -11.05
N TRP A 129 13.22 10.75 -9.89
CA TRP A 129 12.45 11.46 -8.88
C TRP A 129 12.00 12.83 -9.40
N ILE A 130 10.70 13.11 -9.28
CA ILE A 130 10.06 14.36 -9.66
C ILE A 130 9.05 14.78 -8.58
N PRO A 131 8.74 16.09 -8.44
CA PRO A 131 7.67 16.53 -7.57
C PRO A 131 6.32 15.91 -7.95
N ASP A 132 5.55 15.49 -6.94
CA ASP A 132 4.18 15.01 -7.14
C ASP A 132 3.28 16.17 -7.56
N ALA A 133 2.64 16.02 -8.71
CA ALA A 133 1.69 16.96 -9.28
C ALA A 133 0.52 16.18 -9.90
N SER A 134 -0.53 16.88 -10.32
CA SER A 134 -1.77 16.26 -10.81
C SER A 134 -1.54 15.22 -11.92
N ASN A 135 -0.53 15.43 -12.78
CA ASN A 135 -0.19 14.56 -13.89
C ASN A 135 1.18 13.87 -13.77
N SER A 136 1.87 14.02 -12.65
CA SER A 136 3.18 13.37 -12.42
C SER A 136 3.00 11.90 -12.02
N GLY A 137 3.90 11.05 -12.52
CA GLY A 137 4.08 9.66 -12.04
C GLY A 137 2.98 8.66 -12.39
N TRP A 138 1.89 9.09 -13.03
CA TRP A 138 0.85 8.18 -13.51
C TRP A 138 1.36 7.29 -14.64
N VAL A 139 1.19 5.99 -14.45
CA VAL A 139 1.56 4.99 -15.46
C VAL A 139 0.44 3.97 -15.64
N GLN A 140 0.27 3.52 -16.88
CA GLN A 140 -0.53 2.35 -17.19
C GLN A 140 0.16 1.11 -16.61
N PRO A 141 -0.52 0.25 -15.82
CA PRO A 141 0.07 -1.00 -15.36
C PRO A 141 0.47 -1.88 -16.54
N THR A 142 1.68 -2.42 -16.48
CA THR A 142 2.18 -3.40 -17.46
C THR A 142 1.86 -4.83 -17.06
N ARG A 143 1.43 -5.04 -15.81
CA ARG A 143 1.09 -6.34 -15.24
C ARG A 143 -0.13 -6.22 -14.33
N TRP A 144 -1.15 -6.97 -14.67
CA TRP A 144 -2.37 -7.24 -13.90
C TRP A 144 -2.93 -8.58 -14.36
N GLU A 145 -3.84 -9.14 -13.58
CA GLU A 145 -4.39 -10.46 -13.79
C GLU A 145 -5.91 -10.36 -13.90
N ALA A 146 -6.48 -11.05 -14.88
CA ALA A 146 -7.89 -11.38 -14.82
C ALA A 146 -8.07 -12.38 -13.67
N TYR A 147 -8.99 -12.11 -12.76
CA TYR A 147 -9.32 -12.99 -11.66
C TYR A 147 -10.76 -13.47 -11.83
N ASP A 148 -10.97 -14.76 -11.58
CA ASP A 148 -12.28 -15.40 -11.55
C ASP A 148 -12.24 -16.59 -10.60
N ASP A 149 -13.01 -16.55 -9.52
CA ASP A 149 -13.20 -17.67 -8.58
C ASP A 149 -14.54 -18.42 -8.78
N GLY A 150 -15.24 -18.12 -9.87
CA GLY A 150 -16.58 -18.63 -10.21
C GLY A 150 -17.73 -17.84 -9.57
N THR A 151 -17.46 -16.96 -8.61
CA THR A 151 -18.44 -16.06 -7.98
C THR A 151 -18.12 -14.60 -8.26
N ASN A 152 -16.85 -14.25 -8.18
CA ASN A 152 -16.31 -12.92 -8.37
C ASN A 152 -15.37 -12.93 -9.57
N ALA A 153 -15.61 -12.03 -10.51
CA ALA A 153 -14.75 -11.80 -11.66
C ALA A 153 -14.31 -10.33 -11.71
N GLY A 154 -13.11 -10.07 -12.22
CA GLY A 154 -12.58 -8.71 -12.33
C GLY A 154 -11.09 -8.65 -12.67
N VAL A 155 -10.47 -7.49 -12.45
CA VAL A 155 -9.03 -7.29 -12.64
C VAL A 155 -8.36 -7.01 -11.30
N ILE A 156 -7.30 -7.74 -11.00
CA ILE A 156 -6.47 -7.56 -9.81
C ILE A 156 -5.02 -7.27 -10.21
N GLY A 157 -4.35 -6.42 -9.46
CA GLY A 157 -2.93 -6.15 -9.66
C GLY A 157 -2.30 -5.49 -8.45
N SER A 158 -1.01 -5.20 -8.53
CA SER A 158 -0.33 -4.42 -7.49
C SER A 158 0.79 -3.56 -8.06
N MET A 159 1.13 -2.51 -7.34
CA MET A 159 2.33 -1.70 -7.54
C MET A 159 3.21 -1.78 -6.30
N GLY A 160 4.50 -2.01 -6.50
CA GLY A 160 5.46 -2.19 -5.41
C GLY A 160 6.35 -0.96 -5.22
N PHE A 161 6.63 -0.62 -3.98
CA PHE A 161 7.61 0.38 -3.57
C PHE A 161 8.61 -0.25 -2.59
N ALA A 162 9.90 0.05 -2.79
CA ALA A 162 10.94 -0.24 -1.81
C ALA A 162 12.19 0.59 -2.06
N TYR A 163 12.96 0.84 -1.00
CA TYR A 163 14.34 1.25 -1.11
C TYR A 163 15.26 0.04 -1.21
N TRP A 164 16.39 0.22 -1.90
CA TRP A 164 17.40 -0.82 -2.04
C TRP A 164 18.58 -0.50 -1.13
N ALA A 165 18.82 -1.32 -0.11
CA ALA A 165 19.99 -1.17 0.76
C ALA A 165 21.26 -1.53 -0.01
N SER A 166 22.26 -0.67 0.09
CA SER A 166 23.56 -0.83 -0.54
C SER A 166 24.60 -1.26 0.49
N ASP A 167 25.64 -1.94 0.02
CA ASP A 167 26.81 -2.37 0.77
C ASP A 167 27.76 -1.22 1.18
N ASN A 168 27.27 0.02 1.14
CA ASN A 168 28.01 1.21 1.54
C ASN A 168 27.13 2.17 2.36
N ASP A 169 26.00 1.68 2.88
CA ASP A 169 25.14 2.48 3.74
C ASP A 169 25.74 2.57 5.16
N ALA A 170 26.57 1.59 5.56
CA ALA A 170 27.33 1.59 6.81
C ALA A 170 28.74 0.99 6.67
N LEU A 171 29.59 1.22 7.68
CA LEU A 171 30.90 0.56 7.78
C LEU A 171 30.76 -0.86 8.35
N PRO A 172 31.58 -1.84 7.92
CA PRO A 172 32.59 -1.71 6.87
C PRO A 172 31.97 -1.69 5.47
N ASN A 173 32.52 -0.86 4.60
CA ASN A 173 32.13 -0.80 3.20
C ASN A 173 32.47 -2.09 2.44
N GLY A 174 31.75 -2.32 1.35
CA GLY A 174 32.02 -3.37 0.38
C GLY A 174 33.47 -3.43 -0.11
N THR A 175 33.92 -4.64 -0.40
CA THR A 175 35.32 -4.99 -0.67
C THR A 175 35.62 -5.21 -2.16
N ASP A 176 34.60 -5.46 -2.97
CA ASP A 176 34.75 -5.84 -4.38
C ASP A 176 34.21 -4.80 -5.39
N GLY A 177 33.67 -3.68 -4.88
CA GLY A 177 33.12 -2.58 -5.69
C GLY A 177 31.72 -2.84 -6.24
N ASN A 178 31.08 -3.97 -5.93
CA ASN A 178 29.67 -4.19 -6.21
C ASN A 178 28.84 -3.71 -5.01
N PRO A 179 28.01 -2.66 -5.16
CA PRO A 179 27.33 -2.06 -4.02
C PRO A 179 26.15 -2.88 -3.48
N TYR A 180 25.94 -4.13 -3.91
CA TYR A 180 24.70 -4.86 -3.59
C TYR A 180 24.87 -6.32 -3.16
N ASN A 181 26.08 -6.88 -3.17
CA ASN A 181 26.32 -8.30 -2.90
C ASN A 181 26.93 -8.60 -1.53
N GLU A 182 27.39 -7.60 -0.78
CA GLU A 182 27.86 -7.78 0.61
C GLU A 182 27.01 -7.03 1.65
N THR A 183 25.84 -6.51 1.24
CA THR A 183 24.88 -5.82 2.12
C THR A 183 24.60 -6.63 3.39
N ASN A 184 24.83 -5.99 4.53
CA ASN A 184 24.68 -6.58 5.84
C ASN A 184 23.67 -5.80 6.71
N GLN A 185 23.45 -6.25 7.96
CA GLN A 185 22.46 -5.62 8.82
C GLN A 185 22.75 -4.15 9.13
N ALA A 186 24.03 -3.76 9.24
CA ALA A 186 24.39 -2.37 9.53
C ALA A 186 23.98 -1.44 8.38
N ASP A 187 24.08 -1.90 7.14
CA ASP A 187 23.62 -1.14 5.97
C ASP A 187 22.10 -0.95 5.98
N ILE A 188 21.36 -2.02 6.25
CA ILE A 188 19.90 -2.01 6.33
C ILE A 188 19.45 -1.06 7.46
N ASP A 189 20.11 -1.11 8.63
CA ASP A 189 19.85 -0.23 9.77
C ASP A 189 20.15 1.25 9.45
N ALA A 190 21.22 1.52 8.70
CA ALA A 190 21.59 2.86 8.26
C ALA A 190 20.54 3.43 7.30
N LEU A 191 20.11 2.66 6.29
CA LEU A 191 19.04 3.08 5.39
C LEU A 191 17.73 3.30 6.14
N ARG A 192 17.34 2.40 7.05
CA ARG A 192 16.15 2.59 7.91
C ARG A 192 16.24 3.90 8.69
N SER A 193 17.40 4.20 9.26
CA SER A 193 17.60 5.42 10.05
C SER A 193 17.48 6.69 9.20
N ALA A 194 18.03 6.68 7.99
CA ALA A 194 17.89 7.77 7.03
C ALA A 194 16.42 7.95 6.61
N THR A 195 15.72 6.86 6.30
CA THR A 195 14.29 6.90 5.98
C THR A 195 13.46 7.47 7.13
N LEU A 196 13.68 7.04 8.37
CA LEU A 196 12.96 7.57 9.53
C LEU A 196 13.23 9.06 9.78
N ALA A 197 14.39 9.57 9.35
CA ALA A 197 14.75 10.98 9.52
C ALA A 197 14.11 11.89 8.46
N SER A 198 13.91 11.37 7.24
CA SER A 198 13.51 12.18 6.08
C SER A 198 12.08 11.95 5.61
N GLN A 199 11.49 10.78 5.86
CA GLN A 199 10.21 10.40 5.25
C GLN A 199 9.10 10.26 6.28
N THR A 200 7.95 10.86 6.00
CA THR A 200 6.77 10.77 6.88
C THR A 200 5.64 9.89 6.34
N PHE A 201 5.56 9.65 5.02
CA PHE A 201 4.53 8.79 4.44
C PHE A 201 4.92 8.15 3.11
N ILE A 202 4.14 7.13 2.74
CA ILE A 202 4.07 6.54 1.40
C ILE A 202 2.59 6.49 1.02
N LYS A 203 2.26 6.88 -0.20
CA LYS A 203 0.89 6.89 -0.72
C LYS A 203 0.84 6.09 -2.01
N GLY A 204 -0.06 5.13 -2.09
CA GLY A 204 -0.46 4.47 -3.33
C GLY A 204 -1.71 5.13 -3.88
N GLU A 205 -1.75 5.36 -5.19
CA GLU A 205 -2.86 6.02 -5.87
C GLU A 205 -3.21 5.29 -7.15
N VAL A 206 -4.50 5.21 -7.41
CA VAL A 206 -5.07 4.64 -8.62
C VAL A 206 -6.07 5.62 -9.18
N ARG A 207 -6.17 5.69 -10.50
CA ARG A 207 -7.23 6.45 -11.17
C ARG A 207 -7.89 5.64 -12.25
N TYR A 208 -9.20 5.75 -12.33
CA TYR A 208 -10.06 5.03 -13.26
C TYR A 208 -11.03 5.99 -13.93
N ARG A 209 -11.40 5.71 -15.17
CA ARG A 209 -12.48 6.41 -15.89
C ARG A 209 -13.17 5.44 -16.83
N THR A 210 -14.46 5.64 -17.08
CA THR A 210 -15.27 4.73 -17.92
C THR A 210 -15.09 4.98 -19.42
N ALA A 211 -14.61 6.17 -19.80
CA ALA A 211 -14.23 6.52 -21.17
C ALA A 211 -13.13 7.58 -21.18
N THR A 212 -12.41 7.73 -22.29
CA THR A 212 -11.30 8.69 -22.42
C THR A 212 -11.74 10.16 -22.36
N THR A 213 -13.04 10.42 -22.50
CA THR A 213 -13.67 11.75 -22.41
C THR A 213 -14.19 12.07 -21.02
N GLU A 214 -14.25 11.09 -20.12
CA GLU A 214 -14.76 11.24 -18.77
C GLU A 214 -13.65 11.65 -17.80
N GLU A 215 -14.06 12.28 -16.71
CA GLU A 215 -13.16 12.69 -15.62
C GLU A 215 -12.56 11.48 -14.89
N TRP A 216 -11.34 11.65 -14.40
CA TRP A 216 -10.67 10.65 -13.58
C TRP A 216 -11.29 10.54 -12.20
N GLN A 217 -11.63 9.32 -11.80
CA GLN A 217 -11.96 8.97 -10.42
C GLN A 217 -10.71 8.47 -9.73
N ASN A 218 -10.26 9.18 -8.71
CA ASN A 218 -9.03 8.87 -7.99
C ASN A 218 -9.35 8.16 -6.68
N THR A 219 -8.57 7.13 -6.36
CA THR A 219 -8.57 6.45 -5.07
C THR A 219 -7.14 6.43 -4.54
N SER A 220 -6.95 6.73 -3.26
CA SER A 220 -5.63 6.78 -2.63
C SER A 220 -5.63 6.08 -1.28
N LEU A 221 -4.47 5.52 -0.93
CA LEU A 221 -4.21 4.86 0.34
C LEU A 221 -2.84 5.30 0.83
N GLN A 222 -2.80 5.94 1.99
CA GLN A 222 -1.57 6.40 2.62
C GLN A 222 -1.22 5.54 3.83
N VAL A 223 0.06 5.19 3.93
CA VAL A 223 0.69 4.66 5.13
C VAL A 223 1.67 5.69 5.69
N ASN A 224 1.78 5.74 7.01
CA ASN A 224 2.65 6.67 7.71
C ASN A 224 3.95 5.95 8.08
N VAL A 225 5.06 6.60 7.78
CA VAL A 225 6.37 6.21 8.25
C VAL A 225 6.56 6.96 9.56
N VAL A 226 6.38 6.27 10.69
CA VAL A 226 6.63 6.88 12.00
C VAL A 226 7.76 6.13 12.71
N PRO A 227 8.61 6.84 13.45
CA PRO A 227 9.46 6.20 14.44
C PRO A 227 8.59 5.34 15.35
N GLU A 228 9.11 4.19 15.80
CA GLU A 228 8.38 3.28 16.68
C GLU A 228 7.60 4.10 17.71
N PRO A 229 6.27 3.91 17.85
CA PRO A 229 5.51 4.66 18.82
C PRO A 229 6.15 4.36 20.17
N VAL A 230 6.95 5.32 20.66
CA VAL A 230 7.62 5.22 21.95
C VAL A 230 6.48 5.02 22.90
N SER A 231 6.32 3.79 23.36
CA SER A 231 5.13 3.37 24.10
C SER A 231 4.92 4.39 25.19
N SER A 232 3.94 5.27 25.03
CA SER A 232 3.71 6.39 25.94
C SER A 232 3.32 5.86 27.33
N ALA A 233 3.05 4.55 27.41
CA ALA A 233 3.03 3.73 28.61
C ALA A 233 4.30 3.86 29.47
N LEU A 234 5.52 3.95 28.91
CA LEU A 234 6.76 4.09 29.68
C LEU A 234 6.88 5.49 30.32
N PHE A 235 6.40 6.54 29.66
CA PHE A 235 6.32 7.88 30.26
C PHE A 235 5.26 7.97 31.37
N LEU A 236 4.13 7.28 31.22
CA LEU A 236 3.08 7.23 32.25
C LEU A 236 3.47 6.40 33.49
N VAL A 237 4.20 5.29 33.32
CA VAL A 237 4.72 4.50 34.45
C VAL A 237 5.86 5.21 35.19
N GLY A 238 6.72 5.94 34.47
CA GLY A 238 7.76 6.79 35.06
C GLY A 238 7.20 7.95 35.88
N ALA A 239 6.14 8.61 35.40
CA ALA A 239 5.50 9.70 36.13
C ALA A 239 4.68 9.23 37.35
N ALA A 240 4.00 8.08 37.25
CA ALA A 240 3.22 7.52 38.35
C ALA A 240 4.09 7.09 39.55
N THR A 241 5.29 6.57 39.31
CA THR A 241 6.21 6.14 40.40
C THR A 241 6.85 7.31 41.14
N LEU A 242 7.02 8.47 40.49
CA LEU A 242 7.50 9.70 41.14
C LEU A 242 6.41 10.41 41.98
N GLY A 243 5.14 10.26 41.61
CA GLY A 243 4.00 10.81 42.36
C GLY A 243 3.76 10.13 43.72
N PHE A 244 4.02 8.83 43.83
CA PHE A 244 3.78 8.09 45.09
C PHE A 244 4.89 8.21 46.13
N ARG A 245 6.08 8.72 45.78
CA ARG A 245 7.19 8.88 46.74
C ARG A 245 7.07 10.14 47.62
N ARG A 246 6.16 11.08 47.30
CA ARG A 246 5.98 12.33 48.05
C ARG A 246 4.86 12.33 49.11
N PHE A 247 4.04 11.28 49.20
CA PHE A 247 2.93 11.22 50.17
C PHE A 247 3.21 10.45 51.47
N ARG A 248 4.47 10.06 51.75
CA ARG A 248 4.83 9.37 53.00
C ARG A 248 5.64 10.25 53.95
N LYS A 249 5.08 11.38 54.39
CA LYS A 249 5.52 12.06 55.61
C LYS A 249 4.40 12.91 56.18
N ASN A 250 3.76 12.40 57.23
CA ASN A 250 3.30 13.11 58.45
C ASN A 250 2.10 12.38 59.06
N ILE A 251 2.38 11.37 59.88
CA ILE A 251 1.52 11.02 61.02
C ILE A 251 2.47 10.71 62.17
N LYS A 252 2.54 11.60 63.16
CA LYS A 252 2.81 11.30 64.57
C LYS A 252 2.70 12.58 65.41
N GLY A 253 1.86 12.49 66.45
CA GLY A 253 2.01 13.13 67.76
C GLY A 253 1.74 14.61 67.83
#